data_AF-A0A3F3Q1F3-F1
#
_entry.id   AF-A0A3F3Q1F3-F1
#
_cell.length_a   1.000
_cell.length_b   1.000
_cell.length_c   1.000
_cell.angle_alpha   90.00
_cell.angle_beta   90.00
_cell.angle_gamma   90.00
#
_symmetry.space_group_name_H-M   'P 1'
#
loop_
_entity.id
_entity.type
_entity.pdbx_description
1 polymer ?
#
loop_
_entity_poly.entity_id
_entity_poly.type
_entity_poly.pdbx_seq_one_letter_code
_entity_poly.pdbx_strand_id
1 'polypeptide(L)'
;MTSPHTTDGKPPSYLPATESTPLLHESSRQPLYTSQDDTTVDKDVDPSLSSTIFAPEEDPAILSLSRVTSIPQGLEIEPNLERLPSAPVSQKQVPGDAEDGVAGEPTGYASRFINVSPMRFWLIFSGILMGYVIGFFDSTLMASSHPVITSYFHASNSASWLSTAFLLTSTAFLPLFGRISDTFGRKPVYLFAIAIFFVTTAWCAAAQSMFSFIAARAFCGLGAGGVFSMGMILSSDLVRLEYRGVYQSYINLCLGIGGCLGLAFGGFLCDQVGWRGAFLVQLPFIFVYFIVAAWTTPADLGLKRAKTERKSLTQLLKSIDLVGSLILVVGVTSLIMGLNLGGNVLSWSHPIVITSLISSLILAVVFVRYERTVERGVMPISLLVQEPRASLIFGNFFGAISVNTMVFNAPLYFQAVKLATPTDSGLRLIGSTLAVTISSVSTGFIITWTKRLKPTIIFGDIFLLLGGCAAASMSVGTPDWLAMVCVSLSSLGQGCSFPSLMVSVLATTDQEDQAVATTTLGLWRNLGSVMGVATSSWIFQNTLVYQLEEMVTGPNKEGVILLVRKSVQAIAKLDSMHQQQVIGAYAAALRATFFSAAIWGALMLLLHLRVRVPKLGTKA
;
A
#
# COMPACT_ATOMS: atom_id res chain seq x y z
N MET A 1 -30.39 -6.45 69.95
CA MET A 1 -31.47 -6.95 69.07
C MET A 1 -31.70 -5.88 68.00
N THR A 2 -31.65 -6.13 66.69
CA THR A 2 -31.08 -7.23 65.89
C THR A 2 -30.99 -6.71 64.43
N SER A 3 -30.11 -7.27 63.58
CA SER A 3 -29.94 -6.79 62.19
C SER A 3 -31.10 -7.20 61.26
N PRO A 4 -31.26 -6.51 60.11
CA PRO A 4 -31.40 -7.27 58.86
C PRO A 4 -30.35 -6.89 57.79
N HIS A 5 -29.58 -7.91 57.39
CA HIS A 5 -28.86 -8.12 56.12
C HIS A 5 -28.57 -6.95 55.18
N THR A 6 -27.29 -6.55 55.13
CA THR A 6 -26.63 -6.06 53.92
C THR A 6 -26.19 -7.25 53.04
N THR A 7 -26.50 -7.22 51.74
CA THR A 7 -25.95 -8.18 50.76
C THR A 7 -24.90 -7.48 49.87
N ASP A 8 -23.62 -7.82 50.05
CA ASP A 8 -22.53 -7.25 49.26
C ASP A 8 -22.55 -7.72 47.80
N GLY A 9 -23.18 -6.93 46.93
CA GLY A 9 -23.11 -7.09 45.49
C GLY A 9 -21.73 -6.69 44.95
N LYS A 10 -20.76 -7.61 44.98
CA LYS A 10 -19.50 -7.43 44.23
C LYS A 10 -19.82 -7.18 42.75
N PRO A 11 -19.21 -6.19 42.09
CA PRO A 11 -19.33 -6.05 40.64
C PRO A 11 -18.74 -7.29 39.96
N PRO A 12 -19.29 -7.72 38.80
CA PRO A 12 -18.78 -8.88 38.09
C PRO A 12 -17.32 -8.66 37.70
N SER A 13 -16.44 -9.54 38.17
CA SER A 13 -15.04 -9.57 37.75
C SER A 13 -14.99 -9.95 36.28
N TYR A 14 -14.77 -8.97 35.40
CA TYR A 14 -14.54 -9.22 33.98
C TYR A 14 -13.36 -10.18 33.83
N LEU A 15 -13.63 -11.36 33.28
CA LEU A 15 -12.59 -12.23 32.76
C LEU A 15 -11.80 -11.44 31.70
N PRO A 16 -10.45 -11.53 31.68
CA PRO A 16 -9.70 -10.99 30.55
C PRO A 16 -10.19 -11.64 29.26
N ALA A 17 -10.28 -10.87 28.17
CA ALA A 17 -10.82 -11.34 26.91
C ALA A 17 -10.07 -12.60 26.45
N THR A 18 -10.73 -13.77 26.55
CA THR A 18 -10.12 -15.08 26.34
C THR A 18 -9.46 -15.15 24.97
N GLU A 19 -8.19 -15.54 24.95
CA GLU A 19 -7.33 -15.40 23.78
C GLU A 19 -7.69 -16.43 22.69
N SER A 20 -8.66 -16.08 21.85
CA SER A 20 -9.10 -16.86 20.69
C SER A 20 -8.09 -16.80 19.55
N THR A 21 -6.88 -17.31 19.79
CA THR A 21 -5.81 -17.50 18.81
C THR A 21 -5.49 -19.00 18.75
N PRO A 22 -6.12 -19.78 17.84
CA PRO A 22 -5.97 -21.23 17.79
C PRO A 22 -4.52 -21.76 17.74
N LEU A 23 -3.57 -21.00 17.17
CA LEU A 23 -2.14 -21.34 17.17
C LEU A 23 -1.52 -21.53 18.58
N LEU A 24 -2.12 -20.98 19.63
CA LEU A 24 -1.56 -21.02 20.98
C LEU A 24 -2.12 -22.16 21.84
N HIS A 25 -2.91 -23.08 21.27
CA HIS A 25 -3.74 -24.03 22.03
C HIS A 25 -3.42 -25.53 21.85
N GLU A 26 -2.15 -25.89 21.60
CA GLU A 26 -1.70 -27.30 21.62
C GLU A 26 -1.36 -27.81 23.04
N SER A 27 -2.35 -28.02 23.91
CA SER A 27 -2.14 -28.77 25.17
C SER A 27 -3.39 -29.42 25.80
N SER A 28 -4.28 -30.03 25.01
CA SER A 28 -5.36 -30.89 25.55
C SER A 28 -5.81 -31.98 24.58
N ARG A 29 -5.22 -33.18 24.68
CA ARG A 29 -5.72 -34.39 24.01
C ARG A 29 -7.01 -34.89 24.67
N GLN A 30 -8.08 -35.10 23.91
CA GLN A 30 -9.09 -36.12 24.18
C GLN A 30 -9.54 -36.77 22.85
N PRO A 31 -10.10 -38.00 22.87
CA PRO A 31 -9.98 -38.93 21.74
C PRO A 31 -11.12 -38.87 20.71
N LEU A 32 -10.90 -39.51 19.56
CA LEU A 32 -11.95 -39.84 18.60
C LEU A 32 -13.02 -40.72 19.25
N TYR A 33 -14.27 -40.56 18.79
CA TYR A 33 -15.29 -41.59 18.88
C TYR A 33 -15.67 -42.06 17.49
N THR A 34 -15.69 -43.38 17.29
CA THR A 34 -16.05 -44.06 16.05
C THR A 34 -17.50 -44.53 16.09
N SER A 35 -18.20 -44.45 14.97
CA SER A 35 -19.42 -45.22 14.71
C SER A 35 -19.48 -45.63 13.23
N GLN A 36 -19.20 -46.89 12.96
CA GLN A 36 -19.76 -47.57 11.78
C GLN A 36 -21.23 -47.92 12.10
N ASP A 37 -22.05 -48.01 11.06
CA ASP A 37 -22.83 -49.24 10.81
C ASP A 37 -23.31 -49.26 9.36
N ASP A 38 -23.47 -50.46 8.81
CA ASP A 38 -23.80 -50.72 7.41
C ASP A 38 -25.31 -50.72 7.13
N THR A 39 -25.69 -50.48 5.87
CA THR A 39 -26.62 -51.38 5.16
C THR A 39 -26.52 -51.19 3.63
N THR A 40 -26.86 -52.24 2.88
CA THR A 40 -26.49 -52.43 1.45
C THR A 40 -27.72 -52.76 0.56
N VAL A 41 -27.48 -53.24 -0.67
CA VAL A 41 -28.42 -53.80 -1.67
C VAL A 41 -29.14 -52.76 -2.56
N ASP A 42 -29.20 -52.84 -3.90
CA ASP A 42 -28.43 -53.49 -5.01
C ASP A 42 -28.87 -52.73 -6.31
N LYS A 43 -28.19 -52.58 -7.47
CA LYS A 43 -27.05 -53.20 -8.22
C LYS A 43 -27.38 -54.38 -9.18
N ASP A 44 -27.57 -54.03 -10.47
CA ASP A 44 -27.44 -54.83 -11.71
C ASP A 44 -26.73 -53.90 -12.76
N VAL A 45 -25.82 -54.27 -13.68
CA VAL A 45 -25.60 -55.46 -14.54
C VAL A 45 -26.47 -55.38 -15.82
N ASP A 46 -26.01 -55.43 -17.09
CA ASP A 46 -24.70 -55.79 -17.72
C ASP A 46 -24.43 -54.97 -19.05
N PRO A 47 -23.48 -55.28 -20.00
CA PRO A 47 -22.79 -54.24 -20.81
C PRO A 47 -22.76 -54.50 -22.36
N SER A 48 -21.65 -54.14 -23.03
CA SER A 48 -21.29 -54.24 -24.48
C SER A 48 -21.72 -53.06 -25.38
N LEU A 49 -21.02 -52.68 -26.47
CA LEU A 49 -19.91 -53.29 -27.22
C LEU A 49 -18.65 -52.40 -27.42
N SER A 50 -17.54 -53.10 -27.75
CA SER A 50 -16.35 -52.72 -28.55
C SER A 50 -16.62 -51.93 -29.85
N SER A 51 -15.68 -51.27 -30.54
CA SER A 51 -14.24 -50.93 -30.35
C SER A 51 -13.83 -49.87 -31.41
N THR A 52 -12.60 -49.31 -31.42
CA THR A 52 -11.47 -49.79 -32.26
C THR A 52 -10.18 -48.99 -31.95
N ILE A 53 -9.02 -49.59 -32.26
CA ILE A 53 -7.65 -49.19 -31.90
C ILE A 53 -7.05 -48.13 -32.86
N PHE A 54 -6.29 -47.16 -32.34
CA PHE A 54 -4.88 -46.85 -32.73
C PHE A 54 -4.27 -45.76 -31.81
N ALA A 55 -2.93 -45.67 -31.81
CA ALA A 55 -2.10 -44.77 -30.99
C ALA A 55 -0.72 -44.58 -31.69
N PRO A 56 0.22 -43.80 -31.14
CA PRO A 56 0.14 -42.39 -30.70
C PRO A 56 1.18 -41.50 -31.44
N GLU A 57 1.06 -40.16 -31.38
CA GLU A 57 2.12 -39.24 -31.85
C GLU A 57 2.11 -37.89 -31.09
N GLU A 58 3.04 -36.98 -31.39
CA GLU A 58 3.72 -36.14 -30.38
C GLU A 58 3.29 -34.66 -30.20
N ASP A 59 3.64 -34.15 -29.02
CA ASP A 59 4.02 -32.77 -28.62
C ASP A 59 3.00 -31.58 -28.56
N PRO A 60 3.17 -30.62 -27.62
CA PRO A 60 2.21 -29.53 -27.37
C PRO A 60 2.56 -28.19 -28.04
N ALA A 61 1.54 -27.50 -28.54
CA ALA A 61 1.71 -26.20 -29.22
C ALA A 61 2.02 -25.03 -28.25
N ILE A 62 3.30 -24.61 -28.20
CA ILE A 62 3.70 -23.36 -27.54
C ILE A 62 3.31 -22.15 -28.42
N LEU A 63 2.49 -21.24 -27.88
CA LEU A 63 2.11 -20.00 -28.56
C LEU A 63 3.26 -18.98 -28.57
N SER A 64 3.66 -18.55 -29.77
CA SER A 64 4.90 -17.82 -30.03
C SER A 64 4.79 -16.29 -29.92
N LEU A 65 5.35 -15.72 -28.85
CA LEU A 65 5.47 -14.27 -28.65
C LEU A 65 6.76 -13.70 -29.28
N SER A 66 6.81 -13.58 -30.60
CA SER A 66 8.00 -13.08 -31.31
C SER A 66 7.73 -12.31 -32.60
N ARG A 67 7.07 -11.14 -32.51
CA ARG A 67 7.18 -10.04 -33.49
C ARG A 67 6.69 -8.71 -32.88
N VAL A 68 7.64 -7.87 -32.46
CA VAL A 68 7.46 -6.41 -32.34
C VAL A 68 8.29 -5.77 -33.43
N THR A 69 7.70 -4.90 -34.23
CA THR A 69 8.31 -4.34 -35.43
C THR A 69 9.45 -3.37 -35.13
N SER A 70 10.45 -3.37 -36.02
CA SER A 70 11.64 -2.55 -35.92
C SER A 70 11.39 -1.06 -36.22
N ILE A 71 12.29 -0.25 -35.68
CA ILE A 71 12.48 1.20 -35.91
C ILE A 71 12.23 1.61 -37.37
N PRO A 72 11.42 2.66 -37.64
CA PRO A 72 11.49 3.40 -38.89
C PRO A 72 12.72 4.30 -38.88
N GLN A 73 13.75 3.96 -39.66
CA GLN A 73 14.76 4.95 -40.05
C GLN A 73 14.20 5.80 -41.19
N GLY A 74 14.30 7.12 -41.06
CA GLY A 74 13.78 8.09 -42.01
C GLY A 74 14.31 9.46 -41.66
N LEU A 75 15.53 9.74 -42.09
CA LEU A 75 16.18 11.04 -41.95
C LEU A 75 16.50 11.50 -43.37
N GLU A 76 15.64 12.35 -43.92
CA GLU A 76 15.83 12.91 -45.26
C GLU A 76 17.06 13.81 -45.25
N ILE A 77 17.98 13.59 -46.18
CA ILE A 77 19.19 14.39 -46.38
C ILE A 77 19.03 15.09 -47.73
N GLU A 78 19.14 16.42 -47.73
CA GLU A 78 18.99 17.22 -48.95
C GLU A 78 20.07 16.87 -49.98
N PRO A 79 19.71 16.69 -51.26
CA PRO A 79 20.67 16.35 -52.31
C PRO A 79 21.38 17.60 -52.83
N ASN A 80 22.39 18.12 -52.10
CA ASN A 80 23.49 18.97 -52.62
C ASN A 80 24.53 19.36 -51.54
N LEU A 81 25.27 18.39 -50.98
CA LEU A 81 26.56 18.68 -50.32
C LEU A 81 27.63 17.67 -50.75
N GLU A 82 28.79 18.19 -51.18
CA GLU A 82 29.94 17.40 -51.60
C GLU A 82 30.69 16.79 -50.41
N ARG A 83 31.29 15.61 -50.61
CA ARG A 83 32.15 14.96 -49.60
C ARG A 83 33.58 15.48 -49.69
N LEU A 84 33.98 16.31 -48.73
CA LEU A 84 35.41 16.56 -48.47
C LEU A 84 36.07 15.30 -47.86
N PRO A 85 37.21 14.81 -48.38
CA PRO A 85 37.92 13.68 -47.79
C PRO A 85 38.63 14.08 -46.49
N SER A 86 38.38 13.36 -45.40
CA SER A 86 39.13 13.48 -44.15
C SER A 86 40.38 12.59 -44.15
N ALA A 87 41.50 13.13 -43.65
CA ALA A 87 42.81 12.48 -43.67
C ALA A 87 42.92 11.31 -42.65
N PRO A 88 43.78 10.30 -42.91
CA PRO A 88 43.94 9.15 -42.02
C PRO A 88 44.63 9.54 -40.70
N VAL A 89 43.95 9.29 -39.58
CA VAL A 89 44.55 9.44 -38.23
C VAL A 89 45.33 8.18 -37.89
N SER A 90 46.64 8.33 -37.69
CA SER A 90 47.53 7.22 -37.30
C SER A 90 47.25 6.75 -35.87
N GLN A 91 46.80 5.50 -35.70
CA GLN A 91 46.49 4.92 -34.40
C GLN A 91 47.77 4.31 -33.79
N LYS A 92 48.27 4.93 -32.72
CA LYS A 92 49.57 4.58 -32.13
C LYS A 92 49.48 3.28 -31.33
N GLN A 93 50.08 2.23 -31.88
CA GLN A 93 50.11 0.88 -31.30
C GLN A 93 50.93 0.85 -30.00
N VAL A 94 50.45 0.12 -28.99
CA VAL A 94 51.20 -0.22 -27.77
C VAL A 94 51.33 -1.75 -27.75
N PRO A 95 52.55 -2.33 -27.70
CA PRO A 95 52.71 -3.77 -27.55
C PRO A 95 52.28 -4.19 -26.14
N GLY A 96 51.61 -5.34 -26.04
CA GLY A 96 51.13 -5.89 -24.76
C GLY A 96 51.98 -7.05 -24.25
N ASP A 97 51.55 -7.63 -23.14
CA ASP A 97 52.12 -8.84 -22.54
C ASP A 97 51.02 -9.82 -22.11
N ALA A 98 51.32 -11.11 -22.31
CA ALA A 98 50.75 -12.32 -21.70
C ALA A 98 49.23 -12.59 -21.71
N GLU A 99 48.92 -13.86 -21.91
CA GLU A 99 47.57 -14.44 -21.84
C GLU A 99 47.10 -14.59 -20.38
N ASP A 100 45.84 -14.26 -20.09
CA ASP A 100 45.10 -14.92 -19.00
C ASP A 100 43.58 -14.87 -19.24
N GLY A 101 42.89 -16.00 -19.05
CA GLY A 101 41.43 -16.17 -19.02
C GLY A 101 40.56 -15.54 -20.13
N VAL A 102 40.02 -16.36 -21.04
CA VAL A 102 38.94 -15.93 -21.98
C VAL A 102 37.65 -15.63 -21.20
N ALA A 103 37.51 -14.39 -20.75
CA ALA A 103 36.26 -13.83 -20.26
C ALA A 103 35.30 -13.61 -21.45
N GLY A 104 34.53 -14.65 -21.77
CA GLY A 104 33.59 -14.64 -22.90
C GLY A 104 32.65 -13.44 -22.88
N GLU A 105 32.35 -12.90 -24.07
CA GLU A 105 31.55 -11.69 -24.22
C GLU A 105 30.24 -11.76 -23.41
N PRO A 106 29.88 -10.70 -22.66
CA PRO A 106 28.66 -10.72 -21.86
C PRO A 106 27.47 -10.77 -22.80
N THR A 107 26.83 -11.94 -22.88
CA THR A 107 25.63 -12.20 -23.68
C THR A 107 24.61 -11.07 -23.52
N GLY A 108 23.80 -10.80 -24.55
CA GLY A 108 22.78 -9.72 -24.55
C GLY A 108 21.70 -9.79 -23.44
N TYR A 109 21.80 -10.81 -22.58
CA TYR A 109 21.07 -10.93 -21.32
C TYR A 109 21.93 -10.52 -20.11
N ALA A 110 23.17 -11.00 -20.02
CA ALA A 110 24.10 -10.62 -18.95
C ALA A 110 24.47 -9.14 -18.98
N SER A 111 24.56 -8.54 -20.17
CA SER A 111 24.86 -7.10 -20.35
C SER A 111 23.80 -6.16 -19.76
N ARG A 112 22.61 -6.66 -19.38
CA ARG A 112 21.53 -5.85 -18.75
C ARG A 112 21.84 -5.45 -17.30
N PHE A 113 22.72 -6.21 -16.65
CA PHE A 113 23.02 -6.07 -15.22
C PHE A 113 24.35 -5.36 -14.98
N ILE A 114 24.44 -4.66 -13.85
CA ILE A 114 25.61 -3.85 -13.47
C ILE A 114 26.40 -4.60 -12.40
N ASN A 115 27.62 -5.03 -12.73
CA ASN A 115 28.60 -5.67 -11.84
C ASN A 115 28.11 -6.94 -11.09
N VAL A 116 27.03 -7.58 -11.54
CA VAL A 116 26.41 -8.73 -10.88
C VAL A 116 25.99 -9.78 -11.94
N SER A 117 26.25 -11.06 -11.68
CA SER A 117 25.87 -12.15 -12.58
C SER A 117 24.35 -12.36 -12.63
N PRO A 118 23.76 -12.85 -13.74
CA PRO A 118 22.30 -12.99 -13.88
C PRO A 118 21.62 -13.79 -12.77
N MET A 119 22.23 -14.89 -12.32
CA MET A 119 21.71 -15.69 -11.21
C MET A 119 21.71 -14.90 -9.89
N ARG A 120 22.81 -14.21 -9.58
CA ARG A 120 22.93 -13.38 -8.37
C ARG A 120 21.98 -12.18 -8.43
N PHE A 121 21.76 -11.59 -9.60
CA PHE A 121 20.75 -10.58 -9.81
C PHE A 121 19.35 -11.10 -9.46
N TRP A 122 18.94 -12.24 -10.02
CA TRP A 122 17.59 -12.77 -9.79
C TRP A 122 17.35 -13.18 -8.33
N LEU A 123 18.38 -13.62 -7.60
CA LEU A 123 18.28 -13.89 -6.16
C LEU A 123 18.11 -12.60 -5.33
N ILE A 124 18.80 -11.51 -5.68
CA ILE A 124 18.60 -10.21 -5.01
C ILE A 124 17.22 -9.66 -5.38
N PHE A 125 16.84 -9.75 -6.66
CA PHE A 125 15.60 -9.20 -7.18
C PHE A 125 14.37 -9.97 -6.67
N SER A 126 14.41 -11.29 -6.55
CA SER A 126 13.33 -12.07 -5.92
C SER A 126 13.19 -11.73 -4.43
N GLY A 127 14.29 -11.45 -3.72
CA GLY A 127 14.25 -10.91 -2.36
C GLY A 127 13.58 -9.53 -2.28
N ILE A 128 13.85 -8.64 -3.24
CA ILE A 128 13.18 -7.33 -3.36
C ILE A 128 11.69 -7.50 -3.64
N LEU A 129 11.32 -8.35 -4.61
CA LEU A 129 9.92 -8.65 -4.93
C LEU A 129 9.17 -9.25 -3.74
N MET A 130 9.80 -10.18 -2.99
CA MET A 130 9.24 -10.75 -1.77
C MET A 130 9.01 -9.68 -0.69
N GLY A 131 9.98 -8.78 -0.49
CA GLY A 131 9.82 -7.62 0.40
C GLY A 131 8.65 -6.71 0.03
N TYR A 132 8.41 -6.51 -1.27
CA TYR A 132 7.23 -5.78 -1.76
C TYR A 132 5.92 -6.53 -1.54
N VAL A 133 5.86 -7.83 -1.83
CA VAL A 133 4.65 -8.65 -1.58
C VAL A 133 4.28 -8.61 -0.10
N ILE A 134 5.22 -8.88 0.82
CA ILE A 134 4.94 -8.92 2.25
C ILE A 134 4.60 -7.52 2.79
N GLY A 135 5.33 -6.48 2.38
CA GLY A 135 5.06 -5.11 2.84
C GLY A 135 3.69 -4.57 2.40
N PHE A 136 3.21 -4.95 1.20
CA PHE A 136 1.85 -4.57 0.74
C PHE A 136 0.76 -5.49 1.28
N PHE A 137 1.07 -6.78 1.52
CA PHE A 137 0.23 -7.69 2.28
C PHE A 137 -0.06 -7.10 3.67
N ASP A 138 0.97 -6.77 4.45
CA ASP A 138 0.83 -6.17 5.77
C ASP A 138 0.06 -4.83 5.76
N SER A 139 0.35 -3.97 4.77
CA SER A 139 -0.34 -2.68 4.61
C SER A 139 -1.83 -2.80 4.31
N THR A 140 -2.27 -3.88 3.65
CA THR A 140 -3.68 -4.06 3.22
C THR A 140 -4.45 -5.05 4.10
N LEU A 141 -3.76 -5.95 4.79
CA LEU A 141 -4.29 -6.85 5.83
C LEU A 141 -5.01 -6.08 6.94
N MET A 142 -4.57 -4.86 7.27
CA MET A 142 -5.27 -3.96 8.19
C MET A 142 -6.69 -3.59 7.73
N ALA A 143 -7.01 -3.58 6.44
CA ALA A 143 -8.35 -3.24 5.98
C ALA A 143 -9.39 -4.25 6.47
N SER A 144 -9.21 -5.56 6.22
CA SER A 144 -10.16 -6.59 6.67
C SER A 144 -10.06 -6.93 8.16
N SER A 145 -8.87 -6.82 8.78
CA SER A 145 -8.63 -7.21 10.18
C SER A 145 -8.83 -6.13 11.24
N HIS A 146 -8.78 -4.83 10.91
CA HIS A 146 -8.86 -3.78 11.94
C HIS A 146 -10.13 -3.82 12.81
N PRO A 147 -11.34 -4.19 12.34
CA PRO A 147 -12.52 -4.24 13.20
C PRO A 147 -12.42 -5.36 14.24
N VAL A 148 -11.72 -6.46 13.92
CA VAL A 148 -11.44 -7.57 14.84
C VAL A 148 -10.43 -7.14 15.91
N ILE A 149 -9.30 -6.57 15.49
CA ILE A 149 -8.22 -6.13 16.37
C ILE A 149 -8.70 -5.03 17.34
N THR A 150 -9.49 -4.07 16.86
CA THR A 150 -10.06 -3.04 17.74
C THR A 150 -11.12 -3.59 18.68
N SER A 151 -11.97 -4.53 18.23
CA SER A 151 -12.99 -5.16 19.08
C SER A 151 -12.34 -5.98 20.21
N TYR A 152 -11.25 -6.69 19.94
CA TYR A 152 -10.46 -7.44 20.93
C TYR A 152 -9.87 -6.52 22.01
N PHE A 153 -9.28 -5.38 21.63
CA PHE A 153 -8.75 -4.39 22.57
C PHE A 153 -9.80 -3.39 23.11
N HIS A 154 -11.09 -3.56 22.76
CA HIS A 154 -12.20 -2.67 23.14
C HIS A 154 -11.99 -1.19 22.76
N ALA A 155 -11.34 -0.93 21.62
CA ALA A 155 -10.77 0.37 21.25
C ALA A 155 -11.08 0.76 19.79
N SER A 156 -12.32 0.57 19.33
CA SER A 156 -12.75 0.91 17.96
C SER A 156 -12.66 2.39 17.60
N ASN A 157 -12.61 3.30 18.58
CA ASN A 157 -12.29 4.72 18.33
C ASN A 157 -10.83 4.95 17.89
N SER A 158 -9.95 3.97 18.12
CA SER A 158 -8.53 4.02 17.75
C SER A 158 -8.24 3.30 16.43
N ALA A 159 -9.27 2.90 15.67
CA ALA A 159 -9.12 2.13 14.43
C ALA A 159 -8.19 2.80 13.40
N SER A 160 -8.31 4.12 13.22
CA SER A 160 -7.50 4.89 12.28
C SER A 160 -6.00 4.71 12.48
N TRP A 161 -5.55 4.63 13.74
CA TRP A 161 -4.14 4.52 14.11
C TRP A 161 -3.46 3.26 13.57
N LEU A 162 -4.19 2.17 13.37
CA LEU A 162 -3.67 0.87 12.92
C LEU A 162 -3.07 0.95 11.50
N SER A 163 -3.74 1.71 10.62
CA SER A 163 -3.28 2.00 9.26
C SER A 163 -2.46 3.28 9.21
N THR A 164 -2.90 4.35 9.90
CA THR A 164 -2.23 5.65 9.94
C THR A 164 -0.78 5.54 10.41
N ALA A 165 -0.50 4.82 11.51
CA ALA A 165 0.84 4.77 12.08
C ALA A 165 1.85 4.14 11.11
N PHE A 166 1.45 3.08 10.42
CA PHE A 166 2.26 2.39 9.41
C PHE A 166 2.46 3.26 8.14
N LEU A 167 1.39 3.84 7.61
CA LEU A 167 1.44 4.67 6.39
C LEU A 167 2.23 5.98 6.61
N LEU A 168 2.10 6.59 7.79
CA LEU A 168 2.88 7.76 8.20
C LEU A 168 4.38 7.46 8.18
N THR A 169 4.83 6.43 8.91
CA THR A 169 6.25 6.18 9.10
C THR A 169 6.91 5.60 7.85
N SER A 170 6.24 4.70 7.13
CA SER A 170 6.73 4.20 5.82
C SER A 170 6.94 5.31 4.80
N THR A 171 6.08 6.34 4.82
CA THR A 171 6.19 7.52 3.95
C THR A 171 7.27 8.48 4.42
N ALA A 172 7.24 8.86 5.69
CA ALA A 172 8.13 9.88 6.23
C ALA A 172 9.60 9.44 6.17
N PHE A 173 9.90 8.17 6.50
CA PHE A 173 11.27 7.67 6.51
C PHE A 173 11.79 7.23 5.13
N LEU A 174 10.92 7.18 4.10
CA LEU A 174 11.28 6.76 2.73
C LEU A 174 12.50 7.50 2.16
N PRO A 175 12.63 8.85 2.25
CA PRO A 175 13.80 9.57 1.74
C PRO A 175 15.04 9.30 2.61
N LEU A 176 14.86 9.19 3.93
CA LEU A 176 15.96 9.04 4.89
C LEU A 176 16.74 7.75 4.65
N PHE A 177 16.06 6.61 4.42
CA PHE A 177 16.72 5.35 4.09
C PHE A 177 17.61 5.46 2.83
N GLY A 178 17.12 6.14 1.79
CA GLY A 178 17.91 6.39 0.58
C GLY A 178 19.19 7.17 0.88
N ARG A 179 19.07 8.29 1.60
CA ARG A 179 20.22 9.13 2.00
C ARG A 179 21.22 8.42 2.91
N ILE A 180 20.75 7.61 3.87
CA ILE A 180 21.63 6.79 4.72
C ILE A 180 22.38 5.75 3.86
N SER A 181 21.72 5.14 2.87
CA SER A 181 22.34 4.14 1.99
C SER A 181 23.39 4.70 1.01
N ASP A 182 23.32 6.00 0.68
CA ASP A 182 24.40 6.70 -0.06
C ASP A 182 25.68 6.84 0.80
N THR A 183 25.56 6.75 2.13
CA THR A 183 26.66 6.96 3.08
C THR A 183 27.23 5.63 3.61
N PHE A 184 26.37 4.69 3.99
CA PHE A 184 26.76 3.39 4.57
C PHE A 184 26.79 2.24 3.54
N GLY A 185 26.43 2.51 2.28
CA GLY A 185 26.25 1.48 1.24
C GLY A 185 24.88 0.81 1.31
N ARG A 186 24.45 0.13 0.24
CA ARG A 186 23.08 -0.40 0.16
C ARG A 186 22.84 -1.57 1.11
N LYS A 187 23.80 -2.49 1.23
CA LYS A 187 23.64 -3.75 1.98
C LYS A 187 23.25 -3.56 3.46
N PRO A 188 24.03 -2.84 4.31
CA PRO A 188 23.70 -2.75 5.73
C PRO A 188 22.36 -2.03 5.98
N VAL A 189 22.03 -1.02 5.17
CA VAL A 189 20.78 -0.26 5.28
C VAL A 189 19.56 -1.10 4.87
N TYR A 190 19.69 -1.93 3.82
CA TYR A 190 18.64 -2.87 3.44
C TYR A 190 18.42 -3.94 4.53
N LEU A 191 19.48 -4.56 5.04
CA LEU A 191 19.38 -5.57 6.11
C LEU A 191 18.79 -4.97 7.40
N PHE A 192 19.16 -3.73 7.75
CA PHE A 192 18.58 -3.01 8.89
C PHE A 192 17.08 -2.76 8.74
N ALA A 193 16.62 -2.33 7.55
CA ALA A 193 15.20 -2.15 7.27
C ALA A 193 14.40 -3.46 7.41
N ILE A 194 14.93 -4.57 6.88
CA ILE A 194 14.32 -5.90 6.97
C ILE A 194 14.30 -6.39 8.42
N ALA A 195 15.39 -6.22 9.17
CA ALA A 195 15.48 -6.63 10.57
C ALA A 195 14.48 -5.87 11.46
N ILE A 196 14.30 -4.56 11.23
CA ILE A 196 13.23 -3.78 11.88
C ILE A 196 11.87 -4.36 11.49
N PHE A 197 11.58 -4.55 10.20
CA PHE A 197 10.30 -5.07 9.73
C PHE A 197 9.97 -6.44 10.36
N PHE A 198 10.95 -7.37 10.43
CA PHE A 198 10.82 -8.64 11.16
C PHE A 198 10.46 -8.47 12.65
N VAL A 199 11.29 -7.75 13.41
CA VAL A 199 11.13 -7.60 14.87
C VAL A 199 9.82 -6.89 15.21
N THR A 200 9.42 -5.91 14.40
CA THR A 200 8.21 -5.10 14.63
C THR A 200 6.93 -5.81 14.22
N THR A 201 6.95 -6.64 13.17
CA THR A 201 5.86 -7.57 12.84
C THR A 201 5.69 -8.64 13.92
N ALA A 202 6.80 -9.12 14.51
CA ALA A 202 6.72 -10.00 15.69
C ALA A 202 6.16 -9.27 16.92
N TRP A 203 6.50 -7.98 17.12
CA TRP A 203 5.91 -7.15 18.16
C TRP A 203 4.42 -6.87 17.92
N CYS A 204 3.96 -6.74 16.66
CA CYS A 204 2.54 -6.65 16.33
C CYS A 204 1.78 -7.91 16.80
N ALA A 205 2.32 -9.11 16.55
CA ALA A 205 1.75 -10.36 17.06
C ALA A 205 1.76 -10.43 18.60
N ALA A 206 2.87 -10.05 19.23
CA ALA A 206 3.06 -10.15 20.68
C ALA A 206 2.36 -9.05 21.50
N ALA A 207 1.78 -8.02 20.86
CA ALA A 207 1.24 -6.85 21.53
C ALA A 207 0.10 -7.20 22.51
N GLN A 208 0.19 -6.68 23.74
CA GLN A 208 -0.80 -6.89 24.81
C GLN A 208 -1.68 -5.67 25.09
N SER A 209 -1.53 -4.59 24.32
CA SER A 209 -2.40 -3.42 24.40
C SER A 209 -2.48 -2.69 23.06
N MET A 210 -3.59 -1.97 22.82
CA MET A 210 -3.78 -1.14 21.63
C MET A 210 -2.62 -0.14 21.44
N PHE A 211 -2.14 0.50 22.51
CA PHE A 211 -1.00 1.42 22.42
C PHE A 211 0.31 0.71 22.01
N SER A 212 0.60 -0.46 22.58
CA SER A 212 1.76 -1.27 22.18
C SER A 212 1.64 -1.74 20.72
N PHE A 213 0.44 -2.06 20.26
CA PHE A 213 0.19 -2.46 18.88
C PHE A 213 0.39 -1.28 17.93
N ILE A 214 -0.16 -0.10 18.22
CA ILE A 214 0.04 1.13 17.42
C ILE A 214 1.53 1.50 17.35
N ALA A 215 2.28 1.38 18.46
CA ALA A 215 3.72 1.57 18.46
C ALA A 215 4.44 0.55 17.55
N ALA A 216 4.08 -0.73 17.64
CA ALA A 216 4.61 -1.77 16.75
C ALA A 216 4.28 -1.49 15.26
N ARG A 217 3.06 -1.03 14.93
CA ARG A 217 2.67 -0.59 13.58
C ARG A 217 3.52 0.60 13.09
N ALA A 218 3.85 1.55 13.98
CA ALA A 218 4.70 2.69 13.63
C ALA A 218 6.13 2.25 13.27
N PHE A 219 6.76 1.39 14.06
CA PHE A 219 8.09 0.86 13.73
C PHE A 219 8.06 -0.13 12.55
N CYS A 220 6.98 -0.87 12.36
CA CYS A 220 6.75 -1.74 11.20
C CYS A 220 6.65 -0.93 9.90
N GLY A 221 5.94 0.19 9.89
CA GLY A 221 5.92 1.13 8.77
C GLY A 221 7.32 1.70 8.46
N LEU A 222 8.10 2.06 9.49
CA LEU A 222 9.50 2.49 9.30
C LEU A 222 10.34 1.40 8.62
N GLY A 223 10.21 0.14 9.04
CA GLY A 223 10.84 -1.01 8.39
C GLY A 223 10.41 -1.20 6.93
N ALA A 224 9.10 -1.21 6.68
CA ALA A 224 8.52 -1.37 5.34
C ALA A 224 8.93 -0.23 4.38
N GLY A 225 8.92 1.02 4.84
CA GLY A 225 9.43 2.17 4.10
C GLY A 225 10.92 2.01 3.73
N GLY A 226 11.74 1.51 4.65
CA GLY A 226 13.11 1.15 4.35
C GLY A 226 13.23 0.05 3.29
N VAL A 227 12.44 -1.01 3.37
CA VAL A 227 12.40 -2.11 2.38
C VAL A 227 11.99 -1.58 1.00
N PHE A 228 10.95 -0.74 0.91
CA PHE A 228 10.49 -0.17 -0.37
C PHE A 228 11.50 0.83 -0.97
N SER A 229 12.09 1.70 -0.15
CA SER A 229 13.10 2.68 -0.58
C SER A 229 14.35 1.97 -1.10
N MET A 230 14.86 1.01 -0.31
CA MET A 230 16.01 0.21 -0.69
C MET A 230 15.74 -0.71 -1.88
N GLY A 231 14.53 -1.24 -2.03
CA GLY A 231 14.12 -2.07 -3.17
C GLY A 231 14.22 -1.32 -4.50
N MET A 232 13.68 -0.09 -4.57
CA MET A 232 13.82 0.79 -5.74
C MET A 232 15.29 1.12 -6.02
N ILE A 233 16.05 1.47 -4.99
CA ILE A 233 17.47 1.87 -5.13
C ILE A 233 18.34 0.69 -5.58
N LEU A 234 18.18 -0.50 -5.00
CA LEU A 234 18.88 -1.72 -5.41
C LEU A 234 18.50 -2.11 -6.85
N SER A 235 17.21 -2.06 -7.21
CA SER A 235 16.78 -2.34 -8.59
C SER A 235 17.35 -1.31 -9.59
N SER A 236 17.50 -0.05 -9.19
CA SER A 236 18.14 0.99 -10.00
C SER A 236 19.65 0.74 -10.16
N ASP A 237 20.36 0.48 -9.07
CA ASP A 237 21.82 0.31 -9.08
C ASP A 237 22.27 -0.98 -9.78
N LEU A 238 21.40 -1.99 -9.87
CA LEU A 238 21.69 -3.29 -10.52
C LEU A 238 21.29 -3.37 -12.00
N VAL A 239 20.38 -2.52 -12.48
CA VAL A 239 19.79 -2.62 -13.82
C VAL A 239 20.08 -1.36 -14.65
N ARG A 240 20.60 -1.54 -15.87
CA ARG A 240 20.84 -0.43 -16.80
C ARG A 240 19.54 0.31 -17.16
N LEU A 241 19.64 1.62 -17.39
CA LEU A 241 18.52 2.55 -17.45
C LEU A 241 17.41 2.12 -18.43
N GLU A 242 17.81 1.55 -19.56
CA GLU A 242 16.94 1.15 -20.68
C GLU A 242 15.97 0.03 -20.29
N TYR A 243 16.36 -0.84 -19.35
CA TYR A 243 15.56 -1.98 -18.92
C TYR A 243 14.75 -1.72 -17.65
N ARG A 244 15.02 -0.63 -16.91
CA ARG A 244 14.40 -0.36 -15.59
C ARG A 244 12.87 -0.37 -15.62
N GLY A 245 12.23 0.06 -16.71
CA GLY A 245 10.77 0.02 -16.86
C GLY A 245 10.17 -1.39 -16.76
N VAL A 246 10.88 -2.42 -17.23
CA VAL A 246 10.44 -3.83 -17.12
C VAL A 246 10.53 -4.30 -15.67
N TYR A 247 11.62 -4.00 -14.98
CA TYR A 247 11.81 -4.41 -13.59
C TYR A 247 10.91 -3.62 -12.61
N GLN A 248 10.63 -2.35 -12.90
CA GLN A 248 9.57 -1.61 -12.21
C GLN A 248 8.18 -2.21 -12.44
N SER A 249 7.92 -2.80 -13.62
CA SER A 249 6.66 -3.50 -13.89
C SER A 249 6.52 -4.78 -13.06
N TYR A 250 7.61 -5.55 -12.86
CA TYR A 250 7.61 -6.69 -11.94
C TYR A 250 7.38 -6.25 -10.48
N ILE A 251 8.02 -5.17 -10.03
CA ILE A 251 7.77 -4.58 -8.70
C ILE A 251 6.28 -4.23 -8.57
N ASN A 252 5.72 -3.49 -9.53
CA ASN A 252 4.31 -3.07 -9.51
C ASN A 252 3.33 -4.26 -9.54
N LEU A 253 3.67 -5.36 -10.22
CA LEU A 253 2.89 -6.60 -10.18
C LEU A 253 2.91 -7.22 -8.77
N CYS A 254 4.07 -7.29 -8.13
CA CYS A 254 4.21 -7.77 -6.76
C CYS A 254 3.51 -6.88 -5.72
N LEU A 255 3.46 -5.55 -5.93
CA LEU A 255 2.62 -4.64 -5.13
C LEU A 255 1.13 -5.02 -5.21
N GLY A 256 0.63 -5.28 -6.42
CA GLY A 256 -0.74 -5.72 -6.66
C GLY A 256 -1.05 -7.08 -6.02
N ILE A 257 -0.16 -8.06 -6.20
CA ILE A 257 -0.30 -9.40 -5.60
C ILE A 257 -0.31 -9.32 -4.07
N GLY A 258 0.62 -8.58 -3.46
CA GLY A 258 0.63 -8.34 -2.01
C GLY A 258 -0.66 -7.70 -1.51
N GLY A 259 -1.14 -6.67 -2.20
CA GLY A 259 -2.40 -5.99 -1.87
C GLY A 259 -3.63 -6.90 -1.96
N CYS A 260 -3.74 -7.70 -3.02
CA CYS A 260 -4.79 -8.71 -3.17
C CYS A 260 -4.76 -9.73 -2.03
N LEU A 261 -3.58 -10.27 -1.72
CA LEU A 261 -3.41 -11.29 -0.68
C LEU A 261 -3.74 -10.74 0.72
N GLY A 262 -3.33 -9.51 1.04
CA GLY A 262 -3.63 -8.90 2.33
C GLY A 262 -5.13 -8.67 2.54
N LEU A 263 -5.84 -8.15 1.52
CA LEU A 263 -7.30 -7.98 1.58
C LEU A 263 -8.04 -9.32 1.73
N ALA A 264 -7.70 -10.31 0.91
CA ALA A 264 -8.33 -11.63 0.91
C ALA A 264 -8.05 -12.42 2.20
N PHE A 265 -6.77 -12.60 2.55
CA PHE A 265 -6.37 -13.46 3.66
C PHE A 265 -6.38 -12.74 5.03
N GLY A 266 -6.43 -11.41 5.09
CA GLY A 266 -6.45 -10.69 6.37
C GLY A 266 -7.66 -11.03 7.25
N GLY A 267 -8.82 -11.22 6.63
CA GLY A 267 -10.02 -11.73 7.32
C GLY A 267 -9.91 -13.21 7.67
N PHE A 268 -9.55 -14.04 6.69
CA PHE A 268 -9.36 -15.49 6.86
C PHE A 268 -8.40 -15.86 7.99
N LEU A 269 -7.26 -15.17 8.08
CA LEU A 269 -6.28 -15.39 9.14
C LEU A 269 -6.80 -14.95 10.51
N CYS A 270 -7.63 -13.90 10.59
CA CYS A 270 -8.29 -13.53 11.85
C CYS A 270 -9.27 -14.60 12.33
N ASP A 271 -10.06 -15.18 11.44
CA ASP A 271 -11.12 -16.13 11.79
C ASP A 271 -10.59 -17.55 12.06
N GLN A 272 -9.62 -18.03 11.26
CA GLN A 272 -9.07 -19.39 11.38
C GLN A 272 -7.87 -19.50 12.33
N VAL A 273 -7.04 -18.44 12.39
CA VAL A 273 -5.70 -18.49 13.02
C VAL A 273 -5.59 -17.52 14.21
N GLY A 274 -6.56 -16.60 14.34
CA GLY A 274 -6.51 -15.47 15.26
C GLY A 274 -5.69 -14.30 14.70
N TRP A 275 -6.05 -13.07 15.07
CA TRP A 275 -5.41 -11.86 14.54
C TRP A 275 -3.89 -11.79 14.79
N ARG A 276 -3.39 -12.44 15.85
CA ARG A 276 -1.94 -12.59 16.10
C ARG A 276 -1.26 -13.48 15.05
N GLY A 277 -1.93 -14.56 14.64
CA GLY A 277 -1.49 -15.45 13.57
C GLY A 277 -1.31 -14.73 12.23
N ALA A 278 -2.16 -13.74 11.94
CA ALA A 278 -2.06 -12.92 10.73
C ALA A 278 -0.73 -12.12 10.61
N PHE A 279 -0.04 -11.89 11.72
CA PHE A 279 1.33 -11.34 11.75
C PHE A 279 2.41 -12.43 11.82
N LEU A 280 2.20 -13.48 12.63
CA LEU A 280 3.16 -14.60 12.74
C LEU A 280 3.42 -15.28 11.39
N VAL A 281 2.38 -15.45 10.55
CA VAL A 281 2.49 -16.04 9.20
C VAL A 281 3.47 -15.28 8.30
N GLN A 282 3.69 -13.97 8.52
CA GLN A 282 4.64 -13.20 7.73
C GLN A 282 6.11 -13.50 8.09
N LEU A 283 6.39 -13.84 9.36
CA LEU A 283 7.75 -13.92 9.91
C LEU A 283 8.66 -14.93 9.20
N PRO A 284 8.23 -16.17 8.86
CA PRO A 284 9.06 -17.11 8.11
C PRO A 284 9.52 -16.54 6.77
N PHE A 285 8.63 -15.88 6.01
CA PHE A 285 8.99 -15.29 4.72
C PHE A 285 9.94 -14.10 4.89
N ILE A 286 9.72 -13.24 5.90
CA ILE A 286 10.63 -12.12 6.21
C ILE A 286 12.02 -12.64 6.60
N PHE A 287 12.10 -13.70 7.41
CA PHE A 287 13.37 -14.33 7.79
C PHE A 287 14.09 -14.95 6.59
N VAL A 288 13.38 -15.68 5.73
CA VAL A 288 13.97 -16.28 4.52
C VAL A 288 14.54 -15.21 3.59
N TYR A 289 13.80 -14.12 3.30
CA TYR A 289 14.34 -13.08 2.42
C TYR A 289 15.42 -12.20 3.08
N PHE A 290 15.43 -12.08 4.41
CA PHE A 290 16.57 -11.52 5.17
C PHE A 290 17.85 -12.33 4.92
N ILE A 291 17.79 -13.67 5.05
CA ILE A 291 18.95 -14.55 4.81
C ILE A 291 19.41 -14.47 3.35
N VAL A 292 18.47 -14.49 2.39
CA VAL A 292 18.78 -14.31 0.95
C VAL A 292 19.48 -12.96 0.70
N ALA A 293 18.98 -11.86 1.26
CA ALA A 293 19.63 -10.55 1.15
C ALA A 293 21.02 -10.53 1.82
N ALA A 294 21.15 -11.16 2.99
CA ALA A 294 22.40 -11.20 3.77
C ALA A 294 23.53 -11.91 3.01
N TRP A 295 23.22 -12.98 2.27
CA TRP A 295 24.21 -13.68 1.44
C TRP A 295 24.39 -13.03 0.06
N THR A 296 23.30 -12.67 -0.63
CA THR A 296 23.36 -12.35 -2.07
C THR A 296 23.72 -10.91 -2.37
N THR A 297 23.23 -9.92 -1.60
CA THR A 297 23.52 -8.50 -1.86
C THR A 297 25.03 -8.22 -1.73
N PRO A 298 25.68 -7.56 -2.71
CA PRO A 298 27.10 -7.19 -2.60
C PRO A 298 27.32 -6.14 -1.50
N ALA A 299 28.41 -6.25 -0.74
CA ALA A 299 28.72 -5.32 0.35
C ALA A 299 29.23 -3.96 -0.14
N ASP A 300 29.79 -3.95 -1.35
CA ASP A 300 30.32 -2.81 -2.09
C ASP A 300 29.25 -2.02 -2.88
N LEU A 301 28.02 -2.55 -2.99
CA LEU A 301 26.97 -1.91 -3.79
C LEU A 301 26.55 -0.56 -3.20
N GLY A 302 26.50 0.48 -4.04
CA GLY A 302 26.16 1.85 -3.66
C GLY A 302 27.26 2.62 -2.93
N LEU A 303 28.36 1.96 -2.52
CA LEU A 303 29.55 2.66 -2.03
C LEU A 303 30.23 3.38 -3.21
N LYS A 304 29.83 4.63 -3.45
CA LYS A 304 30.46 5.52 -4.43
C LYS A 304 31.98 5.51 -4.21
N ARG A 305 32.75 5.30 -5.28
CA ARG A 305 34.22 5.23 -5.21
C ARG A 305 34.82 6.54 -4.66
N ALA A 306 35.11 6.53 -3.35
CA ALA A 306 36.02 7.50 -2.72
C ALA A 306 37.45 7.45 -3.31
N LYS A 307 37.72 6.50 -4.22
CA LYS A 307 38.93 6.39 -5.04
C LYS A 307 38.92 7.25 -6.33
N THR A 308 37.80 7.83 -6.76
CA THR A 308 37.71 8.54 -8.05
C THR A 308 37.51 10.05 -7.92
N GLU A 309 36.77 10.52 -6.91
CA GLU A 309 36.85 11.91 -6.45
C GLU A 309 37.04 11.94 -4.94
N ARG A 310 38.01 12.73 -4.46
CA ARG A 310 38.41 12.78 -3.05
C ARG A 310 37.50 13.70 -2.20
N LYS A 311 36.19 13.66 -2.47
CA LYS A 311 35.18 14.45 -1.75
C LYS A 311 35.03 13.91 -0.33
N SER A 312 35.20 14.78 0.67
CA SER A 312 35.10 14.42 2.09
C SER A 312 33.71 13.87 2.44
N LEU A 313 33.61 13.03 3.47
CA LEU A 313 32.32 12.62 4.04
C LEU A 313 31.45 13.84 4.39
N THR A 314 32.05 14.93 4.88
CA THR A 314 31.34 16.20 5.13
C THR A 314 30.89 16.94 3.88
N GLN A 315 31.52 16.73 2.72
CA GLN A 315 31.03 17.25 1.43
C GLN A 315 29.92 16.35 0.86
N LEU A 316 30.03 15.03 1.02
CA LEU A 316 28.97 14.10 0.60
C LEU A 316 27.69 14.34 1.42
N LEU A 317 27.81 14.48 2.74
CA LEU A 317 26.72 14.84 3.63
C LEU A 317 26.14 16.23 3.32
N LYS A 318 26.97 17.24 2.98
CA LYS A 318 26.48 18.55 2.50
C LYS A 318 25.76 18.51 1.15
N SER A 319 26.00 17.50 0.31
CA SER A 319 25.26 17.29 -0.95
C SER A 319 23.90 16.60 -0.77
N ILE A 320 23.54 16.29 0.48
CA ILE A 320 22.35 15.54 0.86
C ILE A 320 21.52 16.41 1.80
N ASP A 321 20.27 16.68 1.41
CA ASP A 321 19.35 17.42 2.26
C ASP A 321 18.74 16.55 3.37
N LEU A 322 19.52 16.33 4.43
CA LEU A 322 19.07 15.68 5.67
C LEU A 322 18.14 16.59 6.50
N VAL A 323 18.30 17.91 6.41
CA VAL A 323 17.60 18.87 7.27
C VAL A 323 16.17 19.09 6.78
N GLY A 324 15.98 19.34 5.49
CA GLY A 324 14.67 19.35 4.83
C GLY A 324 13.96 18.01 5.01
N SER A 325 14.67 16.89 4.83
CA SER A 325 14.12 15.53 5.11
C SER A 325 13.60 15.41 6.55
N LEU A 326 14.35 15.89 7.55
CA LEU A 326 13.95 15.80 8.96
C LEU A 326 12.79 16.74 9.31
N ILE A 327 12.82 17.98 8.82
CA ILE A 327 11.73 18.96 9.03
C ILE A 327 10.43 18.41 8.42
N LEU A 328 10.51 17.82 7.22
CA LEU A 328 9.40 17.18 6.53
C LEU A 328 8.84 15.99 7.32
N VAL A 329 9.70 15.09 7.80
CA VAL A 329 9.33 13.95 8.69
C VAL A 329 8.56 14.45 9.91
N VAL A 330 9.13 15.40 10.67
CA VAL A 330 8.55 15.85 11.94
C VAL A 330 7.30 16.69 11.72
N GLY A 331 7.25 17.52 10.67
CA GLY A 331 6.09 18.32 10.31
C GLY A 331 4.90 17.47 9.88
N VAL A 332 5.11 16.48 9.02
CA VAL A 332 4.08 15.53 8.58
C VAL A 332 3.61 14.62 9.71
N THR A 333 4.55 14.15 10.55
CA THR A 333 4.22 13.38 11.78
C THR A 333 3.34 14.20 12.72
N SER A 334 3.69 15.47 12.95
CA SER A 334 2.92 16.36 13.82
C SER A 334 1.52 16.67 13.27
N LEU A 335 1.39 16.86 11.94
CA LEU A 335 0.09 17.06 11.28
C LEU A 335 -0.85 15.89 11.54
N ILE A 336 -0.34 14.69 11.26
CA ILE A 336 -1.09 13.43 11.35
C ILE A 336 -1.41 13.09 12.82
N MET A 337 -0.49 13.37 13.74
CA MET A 337 -0.72 13.24 15.19
C MET A 337 -1.87 14.13 15.66
N GLY A 338 -1.87 15.41 15.28
CA GLY A 338 -2.97 16.33 15.59
C GLY A 338 -4.31 15.87 15.03
N LEU A 339 -4.35 15.52 13.73
CA LEU A 339 -5.57 15.12 13.02
C LEU A 339 -6.15 13.76 13.46
N ASN A 340 -5.34 12.81 13.96
CA ASN A 340 -5.84 11.50 14.41
C ASN A 340 -6.15 11.46 15.92
N LEU A 341 -5.57 12.35 16.73
CA LEU A 341 -5.96 12.48 18.14
C LEU A 341 -7.24 13.30 18.30
N GLY A 342 -7.31 14.47 17.62
CA GLY A 342 -8.43 15.40 17.72
C GLY A 342 -9.76 14.79 17.29
N GLY A 343 -10.76 14.86 18.18
CA GLY A 343 -12.13 14.42 17.91
C GLY A 343 -12.34 12.90 17.75
N ASN A 344 -11.30 12.08 17.92
CA ASN A 344 -11.36 10.61 17.88
C ASN A 344 -10.95 9.98 19.24
N VAL A 345 -9.83 10.45 19.80
CA VAL A 345 -9.23 9.91 21.04
C VAL A 345 -9.15 10.98 22.13
N LEU A 346 -8.88 12.23 21.75
CA LEU A 346 -8.76 13.39 22.64
C LEU A 346 -9.65 14.53 22.13
N SER A 347 -10.08 15.41 23.04
CA SER A 347 -10.76 16.65 22.66
C SER A 347 -9.84 17.53 21.80
N TRP A 348 -10.40 18.29 20.86
CA TRP A 348 -9.68 19.29 20.08
C TRP A 348 -8.96 20.33 20.97
N SER A 349 -9.50 20.61 22.16
CA SER A 349 -8.89 21.50 23.14
C SER A 349 -7.70 20.90 23.91
N HIS A 350 -7.38 19.61 23.69
CA HIS A 350 -6.33 18.94 24.45
C HIS A 350 -4.94 19.44 24.04
N PRO A 351 -4.02 19.75 24.99
CA PRO A 351 -2.73 20.36 24.68
C PRO A 351 -1.90 19.62 23.63
N ILE A 352 -1.90 18.28 23.62
CA ILE A 352 -1.18 17.47 22.61
C ILE A 352 -1.74 17.69 21.20
N VAL A 353 -3.05 17.86 21.04
CA VAL A 353 -3.68 18.10 19.72
C VAL A 353 -3.27 19.48 19.21
N ILE A 354 -3.45 20.51 20.04
CA ILE A 354 -3.11 21.90 19.72
C ILE A 354 -1.62 22.05 19.39
N THR A 355 -0.72 21.53 20.24
CA THR A 355 0.73 21.63 20.02
C THR A 355 1.19 20.88 18.78
N SER A 356 0.58 19.73 18.45
CA SER A 356 0.89 18.97 17.24
C SER A 356 0.45 19.69 15.95
N LEU A 357 -0.72 20.33 15.97
CA LEU A 357 -1.19 21.13 14.83
C LEU A 357 -0.38 22.43 14.66
N ILE A 358 -0.05 23.11 15.76
CA ILE A 358 0.78 24.33 15.73
C ILE A 358 2.23 24.01 15.33
N SER A 359 2.84 22.95 15.87
CA SER A 359 4.20 22.55 15.47
C SER A 359 4.24 22.16 14.00
N SER A 360 3.22 21.45 13.50
CA SER A 360 3.10 21.14 12.07
C SER A 360 3.03 22.40 11.20
N LEU A 361 2.21 23.39 11.57
CA LEU A 361 2.08 24.64 10.81
C LEU A 361 3.40 25.43 10.79
N ILE A 362 4.08 25.51 11.94
CA ILE A 362 5.41 26.15 12.06
C ILE A 362 6.43 25.39 11.18
N LEU A 363 6.49 24.07 11.29
CA LEU A 363 7.44 23.24 10.53
C LEU A 363 7.17 23.28 9.03
N ALA A 364 5.91 23.37 8.58
CA ALA A 364 5.57 23.57 7.17
C ALA A 364 6.05 24.94 6.65
N VAL A 365 5.89 26.01 7.44
CA VAL A 365 6.40 27.34 7.10
C VAL A 365 7.93 27.39 7.10
N VAL A 366 8.59 26.68 8.02
CA VAL A 366 10.05 26.52 8.04
C VAL A 366 10.53 25.70 6.82
N PHE A 367 9.87 24.58 6.51
CA PHE A 367 10.17 23.72 5.36
C PHE A 367 10.10 24.50 4.04
N VAL A 368 8.99 25.21 3.78
CA VAL A 368 8.82 25.99 2.54
C VAL A 368 9.84 27.14 2.44
N ARG A 369 10.29 27.73 3.55
CA ARG A 369 11.40 28.70 3.53
C ARG A 369 12.75 28.03 3.27
N TYR A 370 12.99 26.88 3.88
CA TYR A 370 14.23 26.12 3.77
C TYR A 370 14.44 25.56 2.36
N GLU A 371 13.46 24.85 1.80
CA GLU A 371 13.48 24.32 0.43
C GLU A 371 13.73 25.41 -0.63
N ARG A 372 13.23 26.64 -0.42
CA ARG A 372 13.48 27.79 -1.30
C ARG A 372 14.94 28.31 -1.27
N THR A 373 15.77 27.84 -0.34
CA THR A 373 17.17 28.25 -0.18
C THR A 373 18.19 27.15 -0.50
N VAL A 374 17.74 25.94 -0.83
CA VAL A 374 18.61 24.78 -1.09
C VAL A 374 18.53 24.39 -2.57
N GLU A 375 19.67 24.40 -3.26
CA GLU A 375 19.77 24.07 -4.71
C GLU A 375 19.23 22.67 -5.08
N ARG A 376 19.20 21.75 -4.10
CA ARG A 376 18.77 20.35 -4.25
C ARG A 376 17.92 19.89 -3.06
N GLY A 377 16.87 20.66 -2.77
CA GLY A 377 15.88 20.34 -1.75
C GLY A 377 15.16 19.01 -1.99
N VAL A 378 14.41 18.53 -0.98
CA VAL A 378 13.66 17.26 -1.04
C VAL A 378 12.37 17.40 -1.85
N MET A 379 11.79 18.60 -1.92
CA MET A 379 10.50 18.89 -2.56
C MET A 379 10.51 20.27 -3.23
N PRO A 380 11.01 20.39 -4.47
CA PRO A 380 11.13 21.67 -5.17
C PRO A 380 9.75 22.33 -5.35
N ILE A 381 9.57 23.46 -4.66
CA ILE A 381 8.31 24.19 -4.52
C ILE A 381 7.74 24.64 -5.88
N SER A 382 8.57 24.74 -6.93
CA SER A 382 8.15 24.96 -8.32
C SER A 382 7.10 23.96 -8.80
N LEU A 383 7.22 22.68 -8.44
CA LEU A 383 6.27 21.63 -8.82
C LEU A 383 4.88 21.84 -8.19
N LEU A 384 4.82 22.46 -7.01
CA LEU A 384 3.58 22.69 -6.26
C LEU A 384 2.87 24.01 -6.61
N VAL A 385 3.53 24.89 -7.36
CA VAL A 385 3.02 26.25 -7.69
C VAL A 385 2.76 26.41 -9.19
N GLN A 386 3.47 25.68 -10.06
CA GLN A 386 3.35 25.81 -11.50
C GLN A 386 2.35 24.78 -12.08
N GLU A 387 1.35 25.26 -12.80
CA GLU A 387 0.46 24.41 -13.60
C GLU A 387 1.19 23.89 -14.85
N PRO A 388 0.90 22.66 -15.34
CA PRO A 388 -0.13 21.72 -14.86
C PRO A 388 0.28 20.89 -13.62
N ARG A 389 1.53 21.00 -13.16
CA ARG A 389 2.12 20.10 -12.15
C ARG A 389 1.42 20.24 -10.79
N ALA A 390 1.11 21.46 -10.38
CA ALA A 390 0.41 21.76 -9.14
C ALA A 390 -0.94 21.03 -9.05
N SER A 391 -1.86 21.23 -10.01
CA SER A 391 -3.16 20.56 -10.00
C SER A 391 -3.06 19.03 -10.10
N LEU A 392 -2.08 18.49 -10.85
CA LEU A 392 -1.85 17.04 -10.92
C LEU A 392 -1.42 16.45 -9.56
N ILE A 393 -0.57 17.15 -8.80
CA ILE A 393 -0.10 16.71 -7.48
C ILE A 393 -1.20 16.83 -6.43
N PHE A 394 -1.92 17.95 -6.38
CA PHE A 394 -3.04 18.15 -5.44
C PHE A 394 -4.24 17.26 -5.76
N GLY A 395 -4.57 17.03 -7.04
CA GLY A 395 -5.61 16.08 -7.43
C GLY A 395 -5.25 14.64 -7.04
N ASN A 396 -3.99 14.22 -7.22
CA ASN A 396 -3.48 12.95 -6.69
C ASN A 396 -3.60 12.83 -5.15
N PHE A 397 -3.42 13.93 -4.40
CA PHE A 397 -3.65 13.98 -2.96
C PHE A 397 -5.14 13.83 -2.59
N PHE A 398 -6.04 14.60 -3.19
CA PHE A 398 -7.48 14.48 -2.93
C PHE A 398 -8.06 13.13 -3.36
N GLY A 399 -7.57 12.57 -4.47
CA GLY A 399 -7.91 11.21 -4.91
C GLY A 399 -7.48 10.14 -3.90
N ALA A 400 -6.32 10.31 -3.27
CA ALA A 400 -5.87 9.40 -2.21
C ALA A 400 -6.72 9.52 -0.93
N ILE A 401 -7.19 10.73 -0.56
CA ILE A 401 -8.17 10.90 0.53
C ILE A 401 -9.47 10.16 0.21
N SER A 402 -10.01 10.33 -1.01
CA SER A 402 -11.24 9.66 -1.48
C SER A 402 -11.12 8.13 -1.44
N VAL A 403 -10.06 7.58 -2.05
CA VAL A 403 -9.81 6.13 -2.11
C VAL A 403 -9.61 5.52 -0.73
N ASN A 404 -8.82 6.15 0.16
CA ASN A 404 -8.58 5.57 1.48
C ASN A 404 -9.79 5.71 2.41
N THR A 405 -10.62 6.75 2.23
CA THR A 405 -11.95 6.82 2.86
C THR A 405 -12.80 5.61 2.49
N MET A 406 -12.80 5.21 1.21
CA MET A 406 -13.53 4.02 0.75
C MET A 406 -12.93 2.71 1.28
N VAL A 407 -11.65 2.46 1.03
CA VAL A 407 -10.97 1.19 1.35
C VAL A 407 -10.92 0.92 2.87
N PHE A 408 -10.80 1.96 3.70
CA PHE A 408 -10.78 1.80 5.16
C PHE A 408 -12.17 1.45 5.73
N ASN A 409 -13.25 2.05 5.20
CA ASN A 409 -14.59 1.93 5.81
C ASN A 409 -15.50 0.88 5.13
N ALA A 410 -15.19 0.42 3.90
CA ALA A 410 -15.93 -0.66 3.25
C ALA A 410 -15.93 -2.01 4.03
N PRO A 411 -14.82 -2.47 4.65
CA PRO A 411 -14.85 -3.63 5.55
C PRO A 411 -15.84 -3.46 6.71
N LEU A 412 -15.88 -2.26 7.29
CA LEU A 412 -16.77 -1.95 8.41
C LEU A 412 -18.25 -1.96 8.02
N TYR A 413 -18.61 -1.61 6.77
CA TYR A 413 -19.96 -1.83 6.25
C TYR A 413 -20.33 -3.32 6.25
N PHE A 414 -19.48 -4.19 5.71
CA PHE A 414 -19.80 -5.62 5.67
C PHE A 414 -19.86 -6.25 7.07
N GLN A 415 -18.95 -5.89 7.98
CA GLN A 415 -18.91 -6.49 9.33
C GLN A 415 -19.97 -5.89 10.28
N ALA A 416 -20.26 -4.58 10.21
CA ALA A 416 -21.20 -3.94 11.13
C ALA A 416 -22.65 -3.84 10.60
N VAL A 417 -22.85 -3.65 9.29
CA VAL A 417 -24.19 -3.45 8.69
C VAL A 417 -24.73 -4.74 8.07
N LYS A 418 -23.86 -5.59 7.51
CA LYS A 418 -24.24 -6.91 6.97
C LYS A 418 -24.01 -8.08 7.91
N LEU A 419 -23.39 -7.86 9.07
CA LEU A 419 -22.99 -8.90 10.03
C LEU A 419 -22.16 -10.03 9.40
N ALA A 420 -21.46 -9.74 8.30
CA ALA A 420 -20.64 -10.71 7.58
C ALA A 420 -19.36 -11.03 8.38
N THR A 421 -18.80 -12.23 8.21
CA THR A 421 -17.54 -12.58 8.86
C THR A 421 -16.38 -11.70 8.36
N PRO A 422 -15.31 -11.51 9.14
CA PRO A 422 -14.08 -10.90 8.66
C PRO A 422 -13.55 -11.54 7.37
N THR A 423 -13.63 -12.87 7.25
CA THR A 423 -13.35 -13.62 6.01
C THR A 423 -14.21 -13.15 4.85
N ASP A 424 -15.53 -13.21 4.96
CA ASP A 424 -16.46 -12.76 3.91
C ASP A 424 -16.22 -11.30 3.53
N SER A 425 -16.00 -10.45 4.53
CA SER A 425 -15.68 -9.03 4.36
C SER A 425 -14.38 -8.81 3.59
N GLY A 426 -13.37 -9.67 3.75
CA GLY A 426 -12.13 -9.64 2.96
C GLY A 426 -12.34 -10.15 1.53
N LEU A 427 -13.01 -11.29 1.38
CA LEU A 427 -13.32 -11.89 0.07
C LEU A 427 -14.16 -10.95 -0.82
N ARG A 428 -15.13 -10.24 -0.24
CA ARG A 428 -15.96 -9.22 -0.93
C ARG A 428 -15.14 -8.07 -1.53
N LEU A 429 -13.96 -7.76 -0.97
CA LEU A 429 -13.07 -6.69 -1.43
C LEU A 429 -12.05 -7.14 -2.48
N ILE A 430 -11.96 -8.45 -2.79
CA ILE A 430 -11.16 -8.96 -3.92
C ILE A 430 -11.64 -8.33 -5.22
N GLY A 431 -12.96 -8.20 -5.42
CA GLY A 431 -13.54 -7.56 -6.61
C GLY A 431 -13.04 -6.13 -6.82
N SER A 432 -12.89 -5.35 -5.75
CA SER A 432 -12.36 -3.99 -5.78
C SER A 432 -10.86 -3.95 -6.14
N THR A 433 -10.09 -4.96 -5.71
CA THR A 433 -8.66 -5.06 -6.04
C THR A 433 -8.42 -5.56 -7.46
N LEU A 434 -9.27 -6.47 -7.96
CA LEU A 434 -9.29 -6.85 -9.37
C LEU A 434 -9.67 -5.65 -10.25
N ALA A 435 -10.65 -4.85 -9.84
CA ALA A 435 -11.01 -3.59 -10.49
C ALA A 435 -9.81 -2.61 -10.57
N VAL A 436 -9.07 -2.38 -9.47
CA VAL A 436 -7.86 -1.53 -9.48
C VAL A 436 -6.82 -2.04 -10.47
N THR A 437 -6.64 -3.36 -10.53
CA THR A 437 -5.59 -4.01 -11.33
C THR A 437 -5.94 -3.97 -12.82
N ILE A 438 -7.17 -4.34 -13.18
CA ILE A 438 -7.67 -4.35 -14.56
C ILE A 438 -7.70 -2.92 -15.12
N SER A 439 -8.20 -1.95 -14.36
CA SER A 439 -8.24 -0.54 -14.81
C SER A 439 -6.85 0.07 -14.93
N SER A 440 -5.90 -0.24 -14.03
CA SER A 440 -4.50 0.20 -14.13
C SER A 440 -3.78 -0.39 -15.34
N VAL A 441 -3.97 -1.68 -15.64
CA VAL A 441 -3.35 -2.33 -16.81
C VAL A 441 -3.96 -1.79 -18.11
N SER A 442 -5.30 -1.70 -18.17
CA SER A 442 -6.01 -1.14 -19.32
C SER A 442 -5.62 0.32 -19.58
N THR A 443 -5.44 1.10 -18.52
CA THR A 443 -4.95 2.49 -18.57
C THR A 443 -3.57 2.59 -19.23
N GLY A 444 -2.63 1.71 -18.89
CA GLY A 444 -1.31 1.65 -19.54
C GLY A 444 -1.42 1.42 -21.05
N PHE A 445 -2.24 0.46 -21.48
CA PHE A 445 -2.48 0.20 -22.91
C PHE A 445 -3.20 1.36 -23.61
N ILE A 446 -4.24 1.94 -22.99
CA ILE A 446 -5.02 3.07 -23.54
C ILE A 446 -4.13 4.32 -23.70
N ILE A 447 -3.29 4.64 -22.72
CA ILE A 447 -2.33 5.77 -22.83
C ILE A 447 -1.34 5.51 -23.96
N THR A 448 -0.79 4.29 -24.05
CA THR A 448 0.20 3.90 -25.07
C THR A 448 -0.39 4.00 -26.49
N TRP A 449 -1.61 3.51 -26.69
CA TRP A 449 -2.28 3.50 -27.99
C TRP A 449 -2.83 4.89 -28.38
N THR A 450 -3.55 5.57 -27.49
CA THR A 450 -4.14 6.89 -27.80
C THR A 450 -3.15 8.04 -27.79
N LYS A 451 -2.02 7.90 -27.06
CA LYS A 451 -1.07 8.96 -26.71
C LYS A 451 -1.69 10.14 -25.94
N ARG A 452 -2.88 9.97 -25.36
CA ARG A 452 -3.64 11.01 -24.64
C ARG A 452 -3.75 10.67 -23.16
N LEU A 453 -3.31 11.60 -22.31
CA LEU A 453 -3.33 11.43 -20.85
C LEU A 453 -4.63 11.95 -20.21
N LYS A 454 -5.13 13.12 -20.63
CA LYS A 454 -6.30 13.77 -20.01
C LYS A 454 -7.57 12.90 -19.94
N PRO A 455 -7.98 12.14 -20.99
CA PRO A 455 -9.21 11.37 -20.93
C PRO A 455 -9.23 10.37 -19.78
N THR A 456 -8.12 9.63 -19.59
CA THR A 456 -8.04 8.56 -18.59
C THR A 456 -7.99 9.10 -17.14
N ILE A 457 -7.42 10.30 -16.94
CA ILE A 457 -7.55 11.05 -15.68
C ILE A 457 -9.03 11.37 -15.43
N ILE A 458 -9.69 12.07 -16.35
CA ILE A 458 -11.08 12.51 -16.16
C ILE A 458 -12.04 11.33 -15.98
N PHE A 459 -11.84 10.22 -16.68
CA PHE A 459 -12.60 8.99 -16.43
C PHE A 459 -12.36 8.45 -15.01
N GLY A 460 -11.11 8.37 -14.55
CA GLY A 460 -10.82 7.87 -13.20
C GLY A 460 -11.38 8.76 -12.09
N ASP A 461 -11.32 10.07 -12.26
CA ASP A 461 -11.87 11.04 -11.33
C ASP A 461 -13.41 10.94 -11.24
N ILE A 462 -14.08 10.75 -12.39
CA ILE A 462 -15.52 10.46 -12.45
C ILE A 462 -15.84 9.15 -11.74
N PHE A 463 -15.04 8.09 -11.91
CA PHE A 463 -15.24 6.82 -11.21
C PHE A 463 -15.02 6.93 -9.68
N LEU A 464 -14.08 7.76 -9.22
CA LEU A 464 -13.92 8.11 -7.79
C LEU A 464 -15.18 8.79 -7.23
N LEU A 465 -15.65 9.85 -7.91
CA LEU A 465 -16.85 10.59 -7.55
C LEU A 465 -18.10 9.69 -7.52
N LEU A 466 -18.31 8.91 -8.58
CA LEU A 466 -19.43 7.97 -8.68
C LEU A 466 -19.33 6.84 -7.65
N GLY A 467 -18.14 6.35 -7.33
CA GLY A 467 -17.93 5.35 -6.27
C GLY A 467 -18.32 5.88 -4.89
N GLY A 468 -17.90 7.10 -4.55
CA GLY A 468 -18.32 7.77 -3.32
C GLY A 468 -19.83 7.98 -3.24
N CYS A 469 -20.46 8.49 -4.32
CA CYS A 469 -21.90 8.68 -4.40
C CYS A 469 -22.68 7.35 -4.33
N ALA A 470 -22.21 6.31 -5.02
CA ALA A 470 -22.83 4.99 -5.02
C ALA A 470 -22.76 4.36 -3.62
N ALA A 471 -21.60 4.41 -2.97
CA ALA A 471 -21.44 3.93 -1.61
C ALA A 471 -22.25 4.73 -0.58
N ALA A 472 -22.34 6.05 -0.73
CA ALA A 472 -23.22 6.91 0.08
C ALA A 472 -24.72 6.59 -0.10
N SER A 473 -25.10 5.96 -1.22
CA SER A 473 -26.49 5.54 -1.47
C SER A 473 -26.83 4.16 -0.88
N MET A 474 -25.83 3.36 -0.48
CA MET A 474 -26.03 2.03 0.12
C MET A 474 -26.81 2.09 1.44
N SER A 475 -27.74 1.16 1.64
CA SER A 475 -28.56 1.03 2.85
C SER A 475 -28.41 -0.37 3.46
N VAL A 476 -29.06 -0.63 4.60
CA VAL A 476 -29.09 -1.96 5.22
C VAL A 476 -29.62 -3.04 4.25
N GLY A 477 -30.61 -2.67 3.42
CA GLY A 477 -31.25 -3.55 2.45
C GLY A 477 -30.52 -3.72 1.10
N THR A 478 -29.44 -2.99 0.83
CA THR A 478 -28.71 -3.10 -0.46
C THR A 478 -28.17 -4.52 -0.66
N PRO A 479 -28.43 -5.21 -1.80
CA PRO A 479 -27.88 -6.54 -2.06
C PRO A 479 -26.34 -6.56 -2.04
N ASP A 480 -25.75 -7.66 -1.56
CA ASP A 480 -24.31 -7.74 -1.33
C ASP A 480 -23.47 -7.58 -2.61
N TRP A 481 -23.93 -8.15 -3.74
CA TRP A 481 -23.28 -7.96 -5.04
C TRP A 481 -23.28 -6.49 -5.48
N LEU A 482 -24.35 -5.75 -5.18
CA LEU A 482 -24.48 -4.33 -5.52
C LEU A 482 -23.58 -3.48 -4.63
N ALA A 483 -23.51 -3.79 -3.33
CA ALA A 483 -22.55 -3.17 -2.41
C ALA A 483 -21.09 -3.37 -2.87
N MET A 484 -20.73 -4.58 -3.32
CA MET A 484 -19.40 -4.87 -3.90
C MET A 484 -19.13 -4.03 -5.16
N VAL A 485 -20.11 -3.86 -6.04
CA VAL A 485 -19.98 -2.98 -7.22
C VAL A 485 -19.81 -1.51 -6.81
N CYS A 486 -20.63 -0.99 -5.89
CA CYS A 486 -20.56 0.39 -5.42
C CYS A 486 -19.17 0.75 -4.85
N VAL A 487 -18.59 -0.12 -4.02
CA VAL A 487 -17.22 0.07 -3.50
C VAL A 487 -16.17 -0.02 -4.62
N SER A 488 -16.31 -0.99 -5.52
CA SER A 488 -15.33 -1.26 -6.59
C SER A 488 -15.25 -0.16 -7.65
N LEU A 489 -16.28 0.69 -7.81
CA LEU A 489 -16.23 1.87 -8.68
C LEU A 489 -15.10 2.85 -8.28
N SER A 490 -14.88 3.05 -6.98
CA SER A 490 -13.78 3.90 -6.50
C SER A 490 -12.41 3.30 -6.86
N SER A 491 -12.27 1.97 -6.79
CA SER A 491 -11.04 1.28 -7.19
C SER A 491 -10.82 1.24 -8.71
N LEU A 492 -11.88 1.14 -9.54
CA LEU A 492 -11.77 1.37 -10.98
C LEU A 492 -11.20 2.77 -11.26
N GLY A 493 -11.69 3.79 -10.54
CA GLY A 493 -11.21 5.16 -10.69
C GLY A 493 -9.75 5.34 -10.26
N GLN A 494 -9.34 4.69 -9.18
CA GLN A 494 -7.96 4.71 -8.68
C GLN A 494 -6.98 4.19 -9.74
N GLY A 495 -7.27 3.03 -10.35
CA GLY A 495 -6.43 2.45 -11.39
C GLY A 495 -6.43 3.26 -12.69
N CYS A 496 -7.51 3.99 -12.99
CA CYS A 496 -7.53 4.95 -14.09
C CYS A 496 -6.68 6.20 -13.81
N SER A 497 -6.92 6.91 -12.69
CA SER A 497 -6.26 8.20 -12.45
C SER A 497 -4.80 8.06 -12.02
N PHE A 498 -4.44 7.16 -11.09
CA PHE A 498 -3.10 7.22 -10.47
C PHE A 498 -1.93 6.96 -11.44
N PRO A 499 -1.98 5.96 -12.36
CA PRO A 499 -0.95 5.80 -13.39
C PRO A 499 -0.94 6.97 -14.37
N SER A 500 -2.12 7.45 -14.76
CA SER A 500 -2.28 8.59 -15.68
C SER A 500 -1.67 9.88 -15.11
N LEU A 501 -1.81 10.11 -13.81
CA LEU A 501 -1.22 11.26 -13.09
C LEU A 501 0.29 11.13 -12.96
N MET A 502 0.81 9.93 -12.67
CA MET A 502 2.26 9.68 -12.66
C MET A 502 2.89 9.99 -14.03
N VAL A 503 2.34 9.45 -15.12
CA VAL A 503 2.85 9.71 -16.48
C VAL A 503 2.66 11.18 -16.87
N SER A 504 1.60 11.85 -16.41
CA SER A 504 1.38 13.28 -16.67
C SER A 504 2.36 14.21 -15.96
N VAL A 505 2.70 13.93 -14.70
CA VAL A 505 3.74 14.67 -13.97
C VAL A 505 5.11 14.42 -14.61
N LEU A 506 5.41 13.18 -15.01
CA LEU A 506 6.63 12.84 -15.72
C LEU A 506 6.74 13.58 -17.07
N ALA A 507 5.68 13.57 -17.87
CA ALA A 507 5.62 14.24 -19.18
C ALA A 507 5.49 15.77 -19.11
N THR A 508 5.43 16.36 -17.92
CA THR A 508 5.42 17.82 -17.68
C THR A 508 6.58 18.28 -16.81
N THR A 509 7.59 17.42 -16.62
CA THR A 509 8.80 17.68 -15.84
C THR A 509 10.04 17.32 -16.65
N ASP A 510 11.03 18.20 -16.60
CA ASP A 510 12.31 18.06 -17.29
C ASP A 510 13.07 16.81 -16.81
N GLN A 511 13.86 16.20 -17.71
CA GLN A 511 14.39 14.85 -17.54
C GLN A 511 15.27 14.67 -16.29
N GLU A 512 15.87 15.75 -15.79
CA GLU A 512 16.70 15.78 -14.59
C GLU A 512 15.86 15.79 -13.29
N ASP A 513 14.70 16.46 -13.30
CA ASP A 513 13.80 16.63 -12.15
C ASP A 513 12.78 15.48 -12.01
N GLN A 514 12.59 14.65 -13.04
CA GLN A 514 11.59 13.57 -13.07
C GLN A 514 11.61 12.63 -11.86
N ALA A 515 12.79 12.32 -11.31
CA ALA A 515 12.91 11.51 -10.10
C ALA A 515 12.31 12.21 -8.87
N VAL A 516 12.58 13.52 -8.73
CA VAL A 516 12.12 14.36 -7.62
C VAL A 516 10.62 14.66 -7.73
N ALA A 517 10.10 14.82 -8.95
CA ALA A 517 8.67 14.93 -9.18
C ALA A 517 7.92 13.62 -8.89
N THR A 518 8.52 12.47 -9.18
CA THR A 518 7.96 11.15 -8.84
C THR A 518 7.88 10.95 -7.32
N THR A 519 8.92 11.29 -6.57
CA THR A 519 8.91 11.21 -5.09
C THR A 519 7.97 12.25 -4.47
N THR A 520 7.91 13.47 -5.00
CA THR A 520 6.95 14.51 -4.58
C THR A 520 5.50 14.05 -4.75
N LEU A 521 5.15 13.51 -5.92
CA LEU A 521 3.81 12.98 -6.20
C LEU A 521 3.46 11.78 -5.29
N GLY A 522 4.43 10.90 -5.01
CA GLY A 522 4.28 9.79 -4.08
C GLY A 522 4.03 10.25 -2.63
N LEU A 523 4.79 11.24 -2.14
CA LEU A 523 4.61 11.79 -0.81
C LEU A 523 3.23 12.43 -0.64
N TRP A 524 2.81 13.28 -1.60
CA TRP A 524 1.48 13.89 -1.57
C TRP A 524 0.36 12.84 -1.67
N ARG A 525 0.55 11.75 -2.41
CA ARG A 525 -0.39 10.62 -2.44
C ARG A 525 -0.54 10.01 -1.05
N ASN A 526 0.58 9.69 -0.41
CA ASN A 526 0.56 8.99 0.87
C ASN A 526 0.07 9.89 2.02
N LEU A 527 0.37 11.20 1.99
CA LEU A 527 -0.21 12.19 2.89
C LEU A 527 -1.75 12.21 2.75
N GLY A 528 -2.24 12.17 1.50
CA GLY A 528 -3.66 12.04 1.19
C GLY A 528 -4.25 10.72 1.69
N SER A 529 -3.52 9.59 1.55
CA SER A 529 -3.96 8.30 2.08
C SER A 529 -4.17 8.33 3.60
N VAL A 530 -3.22 8.89 4.35
CA VAL A 530 -3.34 9.02 5.81
C VAL A 530 -4.45 10.00 6.20
N MET A 531 -4.57 11.14 5.49
CA MET A 531 -5.67 12.08 5.73
C MET A 531 -7.05 11.47 5.40
N GLY A 532 -7.15 10.56 4.42
CA GLY A 532 -8.35 9.76 4.15
C GLY A 532 -8.75 8.91 5.35
N VAL A 533 -7.83 8.12 5.90
CA VAL A 533 -8.09 7.31 7.12
C VAL A 533 -8.47 8.19 8.32
N ALA A 534 -7.74 9.29 8.55
CA ALA A 534 -7.96 10.18 9.68
C ALA A 534 -9.31 10.92 9.62
N THR A 535 -9.61 11.56 8.49
CA THR A 535 -10.84 12.35 8.32
C THR A 535 -12.07 11.47 8.21
N SER A 536 -11.99 10.31 7.54
CA SER A 536 -13.10 9.37 7.45
C SER A 536 -13.43 8.75 8.81
N SER A 537 -12.42 8.37 9.61
CA SER A 537 -12.62 7.94 10.99
C SER A 537 -13.25 9.04 11.85
N TRP A 538 -12.81 10.29 11.71
CA TRP A 538 -13.38 11.41 12.47
C TRP A 538 -14.88 11.62 12.13
N ILE A 539 -15.23 11.65 10.84
CA ILE A 539 -16.63 11.74 10.38
C ILE A 539 -17.42 10.55 10.91
N PHE A 540 -16.95 9.33 10.67
CA PHE A 540 -17.61 8.10 11.10
C PHE A 540 -17.89 8.08 12.61
N GLN A 541 -16.89 8.34 13.45
CA GLN A 541 -17.04 8.26 14.90
C GLN A 541 -17.99 9.32 15.45
N ASN A 542 -17.93 10.56 14.94
CA ASN A 542 -18.78 11.65 15.42
C ASN A 542 -20.23 11.49 14.93
N THR A 543 -20.45 11.08 13.67
CA THR A 543 -21.79 10.72 13.19
C THR A 543 -22.33 9.47 13.89
N LEU A 544 -21.51 8.45 14.16
CA LEU A 544 -21.95 7.24 14.87
C LEU A 544 -22.47 7.55 16.28
N VAL A 545 -21.79 8.43 17.03
CA VAL A 545 -22.27 8.87 18.35
C VAL A 545 -23.66 9.51 18.24
N TYR A 546 -23.79 10.51 17.38
CA TYR A 546 -25.05 11.21 17.15
C TYR A 546 -26.18 10.24 16.73
N GLN A 547 -25.93 9.36 15.75
CA GLN A 547 -26.94 8.41 15.28
C GLN A 547 -27.30 7.35 16.31
N LEU A 548 -26.37 6.92 17.16
CA LEU A 548 -26.66 6.01 18.27
C LEU A 548 -27.48 6.71 19.37
N GLU A 549 -27.19 7.97 19.66
CA GLU A 549 -27.96 8.79 20.60
C GLU A 549 -29.37 9.11 20.08
N GLU A 550 -29.58 9.22 18.77
CA GLU A 550 -30.91 9.39 18.16
C GLU A 550 -31.69 8.06 18.08
N MET A 551 -31.06 6.99 17.59
CA MET A 551 -31.76 5.75 17.19
C MET A 551 -31.90 4.69 18.30
N VAL A 552 -31.00 4.65 19.29
CA VAL A 552 -31.05 3.62 20.34
C VAL A 552 -32.04 4.04 21.43
N THR A 553 -32.97 3.15 21.78
CA THR A 553 -34.02 3.41 22.79
C THR A 553 -34.12 2.27 23.81
N GLY A 554 -34.75 2.53 24.95
CA GLY A 554 -34.89 1.56 26.05
C GLY A 554 -33.96 1.82 27.25
N PRO A 555 -34.15 1.10 28.37
CA PRO A 555 -33.50 1.40 29.65
C PRO A 555 -31.98 1.16 29.66
N ASN A 556 -31.48 0.25 28.82
CA ASN A 556 -30.05 -0.10 28.74
C ASN A 556 -29.28 0.69 27.67
N LYS A 557 -29.86 1.77 27.12
CA LYS A 557 -29.32 2.57 26.01
C LYS A 557 -27.82 2.87 26.13
N GLU A 558 -27.39 3.47 27.24
CA GLU A 558 -25.98 3.84 27.43
C GLU A 558 -25.03 2.62 27.40
N GLY A 559 -25.46 1.50 28.00
CA GLY A 559 -24.71 0.25 27.99
C GLY A 559 -24.59 -0.35 26.60
N VAL A 560 -25.66 -0.32 25.80
CA VAL A 560 -25.65 -0.77 24.40
C VAL A 560 -24.73 0.12 23.55
N ILE A 561 -24.86 1.45 23.66
CA ILE A 561 -24.01 2.42 22.93
C ILE A 561 -22.53 2.22 23.29
N LEU A 562 -22.20 2.07 24.57
CA LEU A 562 -20.84 1.84 25.04
C LEU A 562 -20.28 0.48 24.60
N LEU A 563 -21.11 -0.56 24.54
CA LEU A 563 -20.72 -1.89 24.09
C LEU A 563 -20.34 -1.90 22.61
N VAL A 564 -21.21 -1.37 21.73
CA VAL A 564 -20.98 -1.43 20.27
C VAL A 564 -19.87 -0.49 19.82
N ARG A 565 -19.74 0.69 20.44
CA ARG A 565 -18.60 1.60 20.21
C ARG A 565 -17.26 1.02 20.67
N LYS A 566 -17.24 -0.03 21.50
CA LYS A 566 -16.04 -0.78 21.88
C LYS A 566 -15.81 -2.05 21.05
N SER A 567 -16.87 -2.68 20.54
CA SER A 567 -16.78 -3.95 19.80
C SER A 567 -17.85 -4.04 18.71
N VAL A 568 -17.40 -4.08 17.45
CA VAL A 568 -18.26 -4.29 16.28
C VAL A 568 -18.87 -5.70 16.31
N GLN A 569 -18.11 -6.69 16.80
CA GLN A 569 -18.57 -8.07 16.96
C GLN A 569 -19.68 -8.23 18.00
N ALA A 570 -19.91 -7.25 18.88
CA ALA A 570 -21.01 -7.28 19.84
C ALA A 570 -22.38 -7.05 19.19
N ILE A 571 -22.45 -6.38 18.03
CA ILE A 571 -23.71 -6.06 17.32
C ILE A 571 -24.48 -7.34 16.97
N ALA A 572 -23.77 -8.39 16.55
CA ALA A 572 -24.34 -9.71 16.25
C ALA A 572 -24.91 -10.46 17.47
N LYS A 573 -24.64 -9.98 18.70
CA LYS A 573 -25.07 -10.60 19.97
C LYS A 573 -26.14 -9.79 20.72
N LEU A 574 -26.57 -8.66 20.16
CA LEU A 574 -27.71 -7.89 20.69
C LEU A 574 -29.04 -8.60 20.38
N ASP A 575 -30.08 -8.28 21.15
CA ASP A 575 -31.46 -8.57 20.77
C ASP A 575 -31.88 -7.86 19.48
N SER A 576 -32.94 -8.34 18.84
CA SER A 576 -33.37 -7.87 17.52
C SER A 576 -33.72 -6.38 17.46
N MET A 577 -34.19 -5.77 18.55
CA MET A 577 -34.52 -4.34 18.58
C MET A 577 -33.24 -3.50 18.59
N HIS A 578 -32.37 -3.69 19.58
CA HIS A 578 -31.13 -2.92 19.67
C HIS A 578 -30.19 -3.23 18.50
N GLN A 579 -30.18 -4.46 17.99
CA GLN A 579 -29.41 -4.85 16.79
C GLN A 579 -29.84 -4.03 15.57
N GLN A 580 -31.14 -3.92 15.28
CA GLN A 580 -31.63 -3.13 14.15
C GLN A 580 -31.36 -1.63 14.31
N GLN A 581 -31.53 -1.08 15.52
CA GLN A 581 -31.22 0.32 15.83
C GLN A 581 -29.73 0.63 15.60
N VAL A 582 -28.83 -0.22 16.10
CA VAL A 582 -27.38 -0.06 15.94
C VAL A 582 -26.96 -0.24 14.48
N ILE A 583 -27.47 -1.24 13.77
CA ILE A 583 -27.20 -1.44 12.33
C ILE A 583 -27.63 -0.20 11.52
N GLY A 584 -28.78 0.40 11.86
CA GLY A 584 -29.23 1.67 11.29
C GLY A 584 -28.26 2.82 11.54
N ALA A 585 -27.77 2.97 12.78
CA ALA A 585 -26.82 4.01 13.15
C ALA A 585 -25.45 3.84 12.45
N TYR A 586 -24.91 2.62 12.38
CA TYR A 586 -23.69 2.31 11.64
C TYR A 586 -23.86 2.58 10.14
N ALA A 587 -25.00 2.18 9.55
CA ALA A 587 -25.28 2.44 8.14
C ALA A 587 -25.37 3.95 7.85
N ALA A 588 -26.02 4.74 8.70
CA ALA A 588 -26.09 6.19 8.56
C ALA A 588 -24.70 6.87 8.67
N ALA A 589 -23.89 6.49 9.66
CA ALA A 589 -22.53 6.99 9.83
C ALA A 589 -21.62 6.63 8.64
N LEU A 590 -21.73 5.40 8.12
CA LEU A 590 -20.98 4.98 6.92
C LEU A 590 -21.43 5.73 5.66
N ARG A 591 -22.73 5.99 5.47
CA ARG A 591 -23.23 6.80 4.34
C ARG A 591 -22.65 8.21 4.36
N ALA A 592 -22.63 8.88 5.51
CA ALA A 592 -22.00 10.19 5.67
C ALA A 592 -20.48 10.14 5.36
N THR A 593 -19.82 9.07 5.81
CA THR A 593 -18.38 8.84 5.58
C THR A 593 -18.08 8.64 4.10
N PHE A 594 -18.83 7.79 3.40
CA PHE A 594 -18.69 7.57 1.95
C PHE A 594 -19.08 8.81 1.12
N PHE A 595 -20.04 9.62 1.59
CA PHE A 595 -20.35 10.90 0.95
C PHE A 595 -19.16 11.87 0.98
N SER A 596 -18.35 11.86 2.04
CA SER A 596 -17.10 12.64 2.08
C SER A 596 -16.10 12.19 0.99
N ALA A 597 -16.02 10.89 0.67
CA ALA A 597 -15.20 10.41 -0.44
C ALA A 597 -15.65 10.98 -1.79
N ALA A 598 -16.95 11.17 -1.97
CA ALA A 598 -17.50 11.83 -3.16
C ALA A 598 -17.08 13.30 -3.26
N ILE A 599 -17.10 14.04 -2.14
CA ILE A 599 -16.62 15.45 -2.09
C ILE A 599 -15.14 15.53 -2.52
N TRP A 600 -14.29 14.64 -2.02
CA TRP A 600 -12.87 14.60 -2.40
C TRP A 600 -12.66 14.21 -3.87
N GLY A 601 -13.47 13.29 -4.41
CA GLY A 601 -13.49 12.94 -5.84
C GLY A 601 -13.94 14.10 -6.73
N ALA A 602 -14.96 14.87 -6.31
CA ALA A 602 -15.40 16.08 -7.00
C ALA A 602 -14.30 17.16 -7.03
N LEU A 603 -13.58 17.36 -5.92
CA LEU A 603 -12.48 18.33 -5.84
C LEU A 603 -11.30 17.94 -6.77
N MET A 604 -10.95 16.65 -6.83
CA MET A 604 -9.99 16.11 -7.79
C MET A 604 -10.41 16.39 -9.24
N LEU A 605 -11.66 16.06 -9.60
CA LEU A 605 -12.23 16.31 -10.94
C LEU A 605 -12.21 17.81 -11.30
N LEU A 606 -12.56 18.70 -10.36
CA LEU A 606 -12.58 20.15 -10.58
C LEU A 606 -11.20 20.72 -10.90
N LEU A 607 -10.13 20.20 -10.30
CA LEU A 607 -8.75 20.55 -10.64
C LEU A 607 -8.40 20.06 -12.06
N HIS A 608 -8.54 18.76 -12.32
CA HIS A 608 -8.12 18.16 -13.59
C HIS A 608 -8.96 18.60 -14.80
N LEU A 609 -10.21 19.03 -14.60
CA LEU A 609 -11.06 19.59 -15.66
C LEU A 609 -10.40 20.78 -16.37
N ARG A 610 -9.64 21.62 -15.65
CA ARG A 610 -8.95 22.80 -16.25
C ARG A 610 -7.52 22.49 -16.73
N VAL A 611 -6.87 21.48 -16.17
CA VAL A 611 -5.51 21.05 -16.53
C VAL A 611 -5.35 20.79 -18.04
N ARG A 612 -4.22 21.22 -18.61
CA ARG A 612 -3.75 20.87 -19.95
C ARG A 612 -2.49 20.02 -19.82
N VAL A 613 -2.57 18.75 -20.22
CA VAL A 613 -1.42 17.83 -20.30
C VAL A 613 -1.02 17.60 -21.77
N PRO A 614 0.26 17.41 -22.08
CA PRO A 614 0.74 17.19 -23.43
C PRO A 614 0.27 15.85 -24.02
N LYS A 615 0.32 15.73 -25.35
CA LYS A 615 0.16 14.46 -26.06
C LYS A 615 1.52 13.78 -26.20
N LEU A 616 1.62 12.54 -25.75
CA LEU A 616 2.86 11.77 -25.81
C LEU A 616 3.34 11.60 -27.26
N GLY A 617 4.65 11.68 -27.50
CA GLY A 617 5.25 11.52 -28.83
C GLY A 617 5.02 12.69 -29.80
N THR A 618 4.47 13.81 -29.35
CA THR A 618 4.65 15.10 -30.03
C THR A 618 5.89 15.75 -29.41
N LYS A 619 6.87 16.18 -30.22
CA LYS A 619 7.90 17.09 -29.68
C LYS A 619 7.24 18.42 -29.31
N ALA A 620 7.67 18.99 -28.19
CA ALA A 620 7.38 20.37 -27.82
C ALA A 620 8.29 21.33 -28.61
#